data_AF-A0A959LQV7-F1
#
_entry.id   AF-A0A959LQV7-F1
#
_cell.length_a   1.000
_cell.length_b   1.000
_cell.length_c   1.000
_cell.angle_alpha   90.00
_cell.angle_beta   90.00
_cell.angle_gamma   90.00
#
_symmetry.space_group_name_H-M   'P 1'
#
loop_
_entity.id
_entity.type
_entity.pdbx_description
1 polymer ?
#
loop_
_entity_poly.entity_id
_entity_poly.type
_entity_poly.pdbx_seq_one_letter_code
_entity_poly.pdbx_strand_id
1 'polypeptide(L)'
;MNHSYKDDPKYKEIFHSQVHNVRLYMPEDVASGYHMSRYVAAGAQNIFAAGGATKELLGNMMDKMLELCNDEKSIKTLRTDIATLANNIKYRLKYPVDEDCALRMGAIYTYAEGENPEQTEDFWTNKKVAWAKGDVAQNIAPDPELYAFFLSIGLQSTPAWKELSDTLTDLNYFKTRTDNLNALQPNP
;
A
#
# COMPACT_ATOMS: atom_id res chain seq x y z
N MET A 1 -17.68 6.69 18.93
CA MET A 1 -18.27 5.42 19.42
C MET A 1 -17.43 4.32 18.81
N ASN A 2 -16.91 3.39 19.62
CA ASN A 2 -16.15 2.26 19.09
C ASN A 2 -17.14 1.29 18.43
N HIS A 3 -17.00 1.08 17.13
CA HIS A 3 -17.82 0.12 16.37
C HIS A 3 -17.30 -1.29 16.63
N SER A 4 -18.21 -2.24 16.86
CA SER A 4 -17.83 -3.65 16.93
C SER A 4 -18.16 -4.35 15.62
N TYR A 5 -17.15 -4.88 14.95
CA TYR A 5 -17.28 -5.51 13.63
C TYR A 5 -17.68 -6.98 13.74
N LYS A 6 -17.30 -7.66 14.82
CA LYS A 6 -17.67 -9.05 15.09
C LYS A 6 -19.17 -9.32 15.04
N ASP A 7 -19.96 -8.38 15.53
CA ASP A 7 -21.41 -8.52 15.68
C ASP A 7 -22.19 -7.83 14.55
N ASP A 8 -21.50 -7.21 13.59
CA ASP A 8 -22.12 -6.51 12.46
C ASP A 8 -22.19 -7.42 11.22
N PRO A 9 -23.39 -7.82 10.76
CA PRO A 9 -23.55 -8.73 9.63
C PRO A 9 -23.07 -8.15 8.30
N LYS A 10 -22.79 -6.85 8.22
CA LYS A 10 -22.19 -6.24 7.02
C LYS A 10 -20.73 -6.58 6.85
N TYR A 11 -20.06 -7.07 7.89
CA TYR A 11 -18.64 -7.33 7.92
C TYR A 11 -18.34 -8.79 8.21
N LYS A 12 -17.30 -9.30 7.59
CA LYS A 12 -16.84 -10.68 7.74
C LYS A 12 -15.41 -10.70 8.25
N GLU A 13 -15.13 -11.59 9.19
CA GLU A 13 -13.77 -11.89 9.62
C GLU A 13 -13.00 -12.57 8.48
N ILE A 14 -11.83 -12.03 8.15
CA ILE A 14 -10.99 -12.51 7.04
C ILE A 14 -9.61 -12.97 7.51
N PHE A 15 -9.19 -12.56 8.70
CA PHE A 15 -7.90 -12.91 9.26
C PHE A 15 -7.91 -12.79 10.79
N HIS A 16 -7.24 -13.71 11.47
CA HIS A 16 -7.01 -13.66 12.92
C HIS A 16 -5.51 -13.83 13.19
N SER A 17 -4.86 -12.75 13.60
CA SER A 17 -3.47 -12.77 14.05
C SER A 17 -3.37 -13.52 15.38
N GLN A 18 -2.65 -14.64 15.39
CA GLN A 18 -2.36 -15.37 16.63
C GLN A 18 -1.29 -14.67 17.47
N VAL A 19 -0.38 -13.94 16.83
CA VAL A 19 0.72 -13.20 17.49
C VAL A 19 0.19 -12.04 18.32
N HIS A 20 -0.75 -11.28 17.77
CA HIS A 20 -1.31 -10.08 18.40
C HIS A 20 -2.68 -10.31 19.03
N ASN A 21 -3.28 -11.49 18.79
CA ASN A 21 -4.67 -11.82 19.13
C ASN A 21 -5.68 -10.77 18.60
N VAL A 22 -5.49 -10.34 17.34
CA VAL A 22 -6.34 -9.34 16.68
C VAL A 22 -7.07 -9.98 15.50
N ARG A 23 -8.37 -9.70 15.40
CA ARG A 23 -9.22 -10.09 14.27
C ARG A 23 -9.37 -8.91 13.31
N LEU A 24 -9.29 -9.20 12.02
CA LEU A 24 -9.48 -8.25 10.94
C LEU A 24 -10.72 -8.61 10.15
N TYR A 25 -11.42 -7.56 9.70
CA TYR A 25 -12.70 -7.66 9.01
C TYR A 25 -12.68 -6.88 7.70
N MET A 26 -13.55 -7.28 6.78
CA MET A 26 -13.88 -6.55 5.56
C MET A 26 -15.39 -6.53 5.34
N PRO A 27 -15.94 -5.56 4.59
CA PRO A 27 -17.35 -5.59 4.20
C PRO A 27 -17.65 -6.82 3.33
N GLU A 28 -18.81 -7.44 3.51
CA GLU A 28 -19.25 -8.55 2.64
C GLU A 28 -19.51 -8.08 1.21
N ASP A 29 -20.08 -6.89 1.05
CA ASP A 29 -20.21 -6.23 -0.26
C ASP A 29 -18.98 -5.38 -0.53
N VAL A 30 -18.04 -5.93 -1.31
CA VAL A 30 -16.79 -5.27 -1.69
C VAL A 30 -17.04 -4.03 -2.58
N ALA A 31 -18.12 -3.98 -3.35
CA ALA A 31 -18.38 -2.91 -4.31
C ALA A 31 -18.97 -1.66 -3.64
N SER A 32 -19.86 -1.83 -2.66
CA SER A 32 -20.54 -0.71 -1.99
C SER A 32 -20.27 -0.58 -0.49
N GLY A 33 -19.63 -1.58 0.12
CA GLY A 33 -19.46 -1.66 1.57
C GLY A 33 -18.31 -0.83 2.16
N TYR A 34 -17.45 -0.22 1.33
CA TYR A 34 -16.41 0.70 1.80
C TYR A 34 -16.85 2.16 1.70
N HIS A 35 -16.54 2.94 2.74
CA HIS A 35 -16.71 4.38 2.70
C HIS A 35 -15.72 5.05 1.72
N MET A 36 -16.13 6.16 1.10
CA MET A 36 -15.35 6.91 0.10
C MET A 36 -13.93 7.26 0.57
N SER A 37 -13.77 7.54 1.87
CA SER A 37 -12.46 7.88 2.45
C SER A 37 -11.40 6.79 2.23
N ARG A 38 -11.78 5.50 2.22
CA ARG A 38 -10.85 4.38 2.02
C ARG A 38 -10.42 4.27 0.56
N TYR A 39 -11.34 4.50 -0.38
CA TYR A 39 -11.01 4.57 -1.80
C TYR A 39 -10.04 5.73 -2.08
N VAL A 40 -10.25 6.90 -1.45
CA VAL A 40 -9.34 8.05 -1.58
C VAL A 40 -7.96 7.72 -0.97
N ALA A 41 -7.91 7.12 0.21
CA ALA A 41 -6.67 6.74 0.87
C ALA A 41 -5.88 5.69 0.07
N ALA A 42 -6.56 4.69 -0.47
CA ALA A 42 -5.97 3.66 -1.33
C ALA A 42 -5.48 4.25 -2.67
N GLY A 43 -6.26 5.14 -3.28
CA GLY A 43 -5.83 5.89 -4.47
C GLY A 43 -4.56 6.71 -4.23
N ALA A 44 -4.44 7.35 -3.06
CA ALA A 44 -3.23 8.08 -2.69
C ALA A 44 -2.01 7.15 -2.54
N GLN A 45 -2.16 5.96 -1.95
CA GLN A 45 -1.08 4.98 -1.87
C GLN A 45 -0.64 4.50 -3.28
N ASN A 46 -1.59 4.29 -4.20
CA ASN A 46 -1.25 3.95 -5.58
C ASN A 46 -0.44 5.06 -6.29
N ILE A 47 -0.78 6.34 -6.05
CA ILE A 47 0.01 7.47 -6.57
C ILE A 47 1.42 7.48 -5.97
N PHE A 48 1.53 7.21 -4.66
CA PHE A 48 2.81 7.10 -3.96
C PHE A 48 3.65 5.91 -4.43
N ALA A 49 3.04 4.77 -4.75
CA ALA A 49 3.71 3.62 -5.35
C ALA A 49 4.14 3.88 -6.79
N ALA A 50 3.28 4.46 -7.64
CA ALA A 50 3.69 4.88 -8.98
C ALA A 50 4.86 5.90 -8.93
N GLY A 51 4.90 6.68 -7.85
CA GLY A 51 5.98 7.60 -7.49
C GLY A 51 7.01 7.03 -6.50
N GLY A 52 7.07 5.72 -6.29
CA GLY A 52 8.03 5.01 -5.45
C GLY A 52 8.51 5.65 -4.15
N ALA A 53 7.67 6.45 -3.50
CA ALA A 53 8.00 7.19 -2.30
C ALA A 53 6.83 7.18 -1.33
N THR A 54 7.08 6.95 -0.04
CA THR A 54 6.02 6.98 0.97
C THR A 54 5.62 8.43 1.31
N LYS A 55 4.37 8.67 1.74
CA LYS A 55 3.89 9.98 2.21
C LYS A 55 4.85 10.63 3.22
N GLU A 56 5.32 9.85 4.17
CA GLU A 56 6.22 10.28 5.24
C GLU A 56 7.59 10.71 4.71
N LEU A 57 8.11 9.98 3.72
CA LEU A 57 9.39 10.28 3.09
C LEU A 57 9.31 11.51 2.19
N LEU A 58 8.21 11.67 1.44
CA LEU A 58 7.91 12.87 0.67
C LEU A 58 7.75 14.08 1.60
N GLY A 59 7.02 13.92 2.71
CA GLY A 59 6.84 14.95 3.74
C GLY A 59 8.18 15.40 4.31
N ASN A 60 8.99 14.47 4.81
CA ASN A 60 10.32 14.76 5.35
C ASN A 60 11.23 15.44 4.32
N MET A 61 11.15 15.06 3.05
CA MET A 61 11.91 15.71 1.97
C MET A 61 11.43 17.14 1.70
N MET A 62 10.12 17.39 1.72
CA MET A 62 9.56 18.73 1.55
C MET A 62 9.85 19.63 2.75
N ASP A 63 9.72 19.13 3.97
CA ASP A 63 10.03 19.86 5.19
C ASP A 63 11.51 20.24 5.22
N LYS A 64 12.41 19.33 4.82
CA LYS A 64 13.84 19.61 4.70
C LYS A 64 14.15 20.64 3.60
N MET A 65 13.43 20.60 2.48
CA MET A 65 13.55 21.64 1.44
C MET A 65 13.11 23.01 1.96
N LEU A 66 12.00 23.09 2.70
CA LEU A 66 11.50 24.33 3.30
C LEU A 66 12.46 24.87 4.35
N GLU A 67 13.02 24.00 5.20
CA GLU A 67 14.04 24.37 6.19
C GLU A 67 15.27 24.98 5.53
N LEU A 68 15.77 24.37 4.46
CA LEU A 68 16.90 24.91 3.68
C LEU A 68 16.55 26.26 3.02
N CYS A 69 15.36 26.39 2.43
CA CYS A 69 14.89 27.65 1.84
C CYS A 69 14.80 28.81 2.86
N ASN A 70 14.56 28.49 4.12
CA ASN A 70 14.42 29.48 5.20
C ASN A 70 15.73 29.72 5.98
N ASP A 71 16.81 29.00 5.69
CA ASP A 71 18.11 29.19 6.34
C ASP A 71 18.95 30.28 5.63
N GLU A 72 18.99 31.48 6.24
CA GLU A 72 19.72 32.65 5.74
C GLU A 72 21.26 32.45 5.70
N LYS A 73 21.80 31.42 6.36
CA LYS A 73 23.26 31.19 6.46
C LYS A 73 23.81 30.35 5.31
N SER A 74 22.97 29.60 4.60
CA SER A 74 23.37 28.55 3.65
C SER A 74 23.09 28.91 2.18
N ILE A 75 22.93 30.21 1.86
CA ILE A 75 22.55 30.71 0.52
C ILE A 75 23.48 30.22 -0.60
N LYS A 76 24.77 30.00 -0.32
CA LYS A 76 25.75 29.55 -1.33
C LYS A 76 25.52 28.11 -1.81
N THR A 77 25.01 27.22 -0.97
CA THR A 77 24.79 25.79 -1.33
C THR A 77 23.32 25.47 -1.53
N LEU A 78 22.41 26.37 -1.13
CA LEU A 78 20.96 26.22 -1.19
C LEU A 78 20.43 25.59 -2.49
N ARG A 79 20.86 26.10 -3.65
CA ARG A 79 20.42 25.57 -4.95
C ARG A 79 20.86 24.11 -5.18
N THR A 80 22.06 23.76 -4.74
CA THR A 80 22.62 22.41 -4.88
C THR A 80 21.97 21.44 -3.90
N ASP A 81 21.69 21.89 -2.68
CA ASP A 81 21.04 21.07 -1.63
C ASP A 81 19.58 20.77 -1.99
N ILE A 82 18.84 21.78 -2.48
CA ILE A 82 17.49 21.59 -3.02
C ILE A 82 17.50 20.69 -4.25
N ALA A 83 18.46 20.87 -5.18
CA ALA A 83 18.57 20.00 -6.36
C ALA A 83 18.87 18.54 -5.98
N THR A 84 19.65 18.30 -4.92
CA THR A 84 19.94 16.96 -4.40
C THR A 84 18.68 16.31 -3.79
N LEU A 85 17.93 17.05 -2.97
CA LEU A 85 16.66 16.58 -2.43
C LEU A 85 15.63 16.31 -3.53
N ALA A 86 15.55 17.18 -4.54
CA ALA A 86 14.65 17.01 -5.68
C ALA A 86 15.04 15.80 -6.54
N ASN A 87 16.34 15.54 -6.71
CA ASN A 87 16.82 14.33 -7.37
C ASN A 87 16.54 13.07 -6.56
N ASN A 88 16.60 13.12 -5.23
CA ASN A 88 16.21 11.99 -4.38
C ASN A 88 14.71 11.71 -4.44
N ILE A 89 13.86 12.75 -4.44
CA ILE A 89 12.43 12.61 -4.73
C ILE A 89 12.25 11.96 -6.11
N LYS A 90 12.89 12.51 -7.15
CA LYS A 90 12.82 12.01 -8.52
C LYS A 90 13.32 10.57 -8.68
N TYR A 91 14.36 10.19 -7.96
CA TYR A 91 14.90 8.83 -7.97
C TYR A 91 13.91 7.86 -7.33
N ARG A 92 13.30 8.24 -6.20
CA ARG A 92 12.25 7.44 -5.58
C ARG A 92 10.97 7.38 -6.42
N LEU A 93 10.60 8.47 -7.07
CA LEU A 93 9.59 8.50 -8.16
C LEU A 93 9.89 7.54 -9.32
N LYS A 94 11.11 7.06 -9.47
CA LYS A 94 11.51 6.13 -10.54
C LYS A 94 11.70 4.67 -10.08
N TYR A 95 11.86 4.42 -8.78
CA TYR A 95 12.17 3.08 -8.24
C TYR A 95 11.31 2.78 -7.01
N PRO A 96 10.06 2.34 -7.21
CA PRO A 96 9.16 2.03 -6.11
C PRO A 96 9.56 0.81 -5.29
N VAL A 97 9.51 0.98 -3.97
CA VAL A 97 9.43 -0.16 -3.04
C VAL A 97 7.96 -0.54 -2.94
N ASP A 98 7.50 -1.38 -3.89
CA ASP A 98 6.11 -1.81 -4.08
C ASP A 98 5.54 -2.53 -2.83
N GLU A 99 6.42 -3.19 -2.08
CA GLU A 99 6.09 -4.01 -0.91
C GLU A 99 5.46 -3.21 0.23
N ASP A 100 6.03 -2.05 0.58
CA ASP A 100 5.49 -1.20 1.65
C ASP A 100 4.17 -0.54 1.27
N CYS A 101 3.94 -0.29 -0.03
CA CYS A 101 2.64 0.17 -0.50
C CYS A 101 1.61 -0.94 -0.41
N ALA A 102 1.92 -2.15 -0.88
CA ALA A 102 1.03 -3.29 -0.78
C ALA A 102 0.62 -3.55 0.69
N LEU A 103 1.57 -3.49 1.63
CA LEU A 103 1.25 -3.63 3.06
C LEU A 103 0.26 -2.57 3.56
N ARG A 104 0.46 -1.30 3.17
CA ARG A 104 -0.44 -0.20 3.55
C ARG A 104 -1.81 -0.33 2.91
N MET A 105 -1.86 -0.79 1.66
CA MET A 105 -3.12 -1.08 0.96
C MET A 105 -3.90 -2.19 1.67
N GLY A 106 -3.24 -3.29 2.04
CA GLY A 106 -3.83 -4.35 2.86
C GLY A 106 -4.33 -3.81 4.21
N ALA A 107 -3.56 -2.95 4.88
CA ALA A 107 -3.99 -2.31 6.12
C ALA A 107 -5.20 -1.38 5.92
N ILE A 108 -5.27 -0.60 4.84
CA ILE A 108 -6.39 0.32 4.55
C ILE A 108 -7.68 -0.43 4.22
N TYR A 109 -7.62 -1.59 3.58
CA TYR A 109 -8.84 -2.35 3.25
C TYR A 109 -9.34 -3.23 4.39
N THR A 110 -8.55 -3.41 5.46
CA THR A 110 -8.99 -4.17 6.64
C THR A 110 -9.47 -3.27 7.76
N TYR A 111 -10.40 -3.77 8.56
CA TYR A 111 -10.89 -3.13 9.78
C TYR A 111 -10.47 -3.95 11.00
N ALA A 112 -9.92 -3.29 12.02
CA ALA A 112 -9.79 -3.84 13.37
C ALA A 112 -10.92 -3.33 14.29
N GLU A 113 -11.20 -4.06 15.36
CA GLU A 113 -12.19 -3.65 16.37
C GLU A 113 -11.90 -2.22 16.89
N GLY A 114 -12.94 -1.39 16.94
CA GLY A 114 -12.84 0.00 17.37
C GLY A 114 -12.42 1.00 16.28
N GLU A 115 -12.12 0.55 15.06
CA GLU A 115 -11.98 1.47 13.92
C GLU A 115 -13.32 2.16 13.59
N ASN A 116 -13.24 3.39 13.06
CA ASN A 116 -14.40 4.07 12.51
C ASN A 116 -14.61 3.64 11.05
N PRO A 117 -15.78 3.10 10.67
CA PRO A 117 -16.03 2.69 9.28
C PRO A 117 -16.07 3.86 8.29
N GLU A 118 -16.45 5.05 8.77
CA GLU A 118 -16.64 6.25 7.95
C GLU A 118 -15.35 7.03 7.69
N GLN A 119 -14.27 6.69 8.39
CA GLN A 119 -13.02 7.45 8.32
C GLN A 119 -11.82 6.52 8.23
N THR A 120 -10.80 6.96 7.48
CA THR A 120 -9.51 6.28 7.43
C THR A 120 -8.54 7.10 8.26
N GLU A 121 -8.10 6.55 9.39
CA GLU A 121 -7.15 7.23 10.28
C GLU A 121 -5.74 6.68 10.05
N ASP A 122 -4.77 7.58 9.92
CA ASP A 122 -3.36 7.22 9.74
C ASP A 122 -2.84 6.38 10.93
N PHE A 123 -3.36 6.62 12.14
CA PHE A 123 -3.06 5.83 13.34
C PHE A 123 -3.30 4.33 13.13
N TRP A 124 -4.49 3.95 12.67
CA TRP A 124 -4.86 2.55 12.48
C TRP A 124 -4.07 1.89 11.36
N THR A 125 -3.82 2.63 10.28
CA THR A 125 -3.00 2.15 9.17
C THR A 125 -1.58 1.85 9.64
N ASN A 126 -0.95 2.78 10.36
CA ASN A 126 0.40 2.61 10.89
C ASN A 126 0.46 1.48 11.93
N LYS A 127 -0.54 1.38 12.80
CA LYS A 127 -0.65 0.33 13.81
C LYS A 127 -0.74 -1.06 13.19
N LYS A 128 -1.57 -1.23 12.16
CA LYS A 128 -1.69 -2.49 11.41
C LYS A 128 -0.40 -2.86 10.70
N VAL A 129 0.26 -1.90 10.04
CA VAL A 129 1.57 -2.13 9.40
C VAL A 129 2.64 -2.50 10.45
N ALA A 130 2.63 -1.88 11.63
CA ALA A 130 3.52 -2.23 12.72
C ALA A 130 3.27 -3.65 13.25
N TRP A 131 2.02 -4.12 13.33
CA TRP A 131 1.71 -5.51 13.65
C TRP A 131 2.31 -6.50 12.63
N ALA A 132 2.25 -6.16 11.34
CA ALA A 132 2.81 -6.99 10.28
C ALA A 132 4.35 -7.01 10.29
N LYS A 133 4.99 -5.83 10.32
CA LYS A 133 6.45 -5.68 10.20
C LYS A 133 7.21 -5.84 11.52
N GLY A 134 6.51 -5.72 12.64
CA GLY A 134 7.11 -5.47 13.94
C GLY A 134 7.55 -4.01 14.09
N ASP A 135 7.62 -3.57 15.34
CA ASP A 135 8.19 -2.27 15.72
C ASP A 135 8.90 -2.42 17.06
N VAL A 136 10.24 -2.41 17.01
CA VAL A 136 11.10 -2.56 18.19
C VAL A 136 10.93 -1.39 19.16
N ALA A 137 10.70 -0.17 18.67
CA ALA A 137 10.53 1.00 19.52
C ALA A 137 9.22 0.94 20.33
N GLN A 138 8.21 0.26 19.78
CA GLN A 138 6.91 0.05 20.44
C GLN A 138 6.77 -1.35 21.07
N ASN A 139 7.84 -2.17 21.05
CA ASN A 139 7.84 -3.54 21.53
C ASN A 139 6.74 -4.42 20.88
N ILE A 140 6.51 -4.23 19.57
CA ILE A 140 5.57 -5.01 18.77
C ILE A 140 6.35 -6.08 18.02
N ALA A 141 6.03 -7.36 18.27
CA ALA A 141 6.61 -8.48 17.55
C ALA A 141 6.13 -8.51 16.08
N PRO A 142 6.97 -8.90 15.11
CA PRO A 142 6.50 -9.10 13.74
C PRO A 142 5.53 -10.28 13.65
N ASP A 143 4.51 -10.17 12.78
CA ASP A 143 3.60 -11.24 12.41
C ASP A 143 3.75 -11.55 10.90
N PRO A 144 4.56 -12.57 10.54
CA PRO A 144 4.80 -12.93 9.14
C PRO A 144 3.55 -13.38 8.39
N GLU A 145 2.56 -13.97 9.06
CA GLU A 145 1.32 -14.39 8.42
C GLU A 145 0.47 -13.17 8.07
N LEU A 146 0.38 -12.21 9.00
CA LEU A 146 -0.30 -10.93 8.74
C LEU A 146 0.41 -10.13 7.65
N TYR A 147 1.74 -10.17 7.61
CA TYR A 147 2.55 -9.55 6.56
C TYR A 147 2.21 -10.13 5.18
N ALA A 148 2.25 -11.46 5.04
CA ALA A 148 1.90 -12.13 3.79
C ALA A 148 0.44 -11.87 3.39
N PHE A 149 -0.47 -11.85 4.37
CA PHE A 149 -1.88 -11.52 4.15
C PHE A 149 -2.04 -10.11 3.58
N PHE A 150 -1.44 -9.09 4.19
CA PHE A 150 -1.50 -7.72 3.67
C PHE A 150 -0.84 -7.57 2.31
N LEU A 151 0.26 -8.26 2.05
CA LEU A 151 0.83 -8.28 0.70
C LEU A 151 -0.16 -8.86 -0.31
N SER A 152 -0.83 -9.98 -0.01
CA SER A 152 -1.76 -10.61 -0.95
C SER A 152 -2.96 -9.72 -1.30
N ILE A 153 -3.54 -9.04 -0.31
CA ILE A 153 -4.65 -8.08 -0.51
C ILE A 153 -4.15 -6.80 -1.21
N GLY A 154 -3.00 -6.29 -0.76
CA GLY A 154 -2.41 -5.05 -1.25
C GLY A 154 -1.99 -5.14 -2.70
N LEU A 155 -1.32 -6.23 -3.09
CA LEU A 155 -0.91 -6.49 -4.47
C LEU A 155 -2.11 -6.57 -5.40
N GLN A 156 -3.19 -7.28 -5.03
CA GLN A 156 -4.42 -7.29 -5.86
C GLN A 156 -5.03 -5.90 -6.07
N SER A 157 -4.72 -4.96 -5.18
CA SER A 157 -5.24 -3.59 -5.20
C SER A 157 -4.29 -2.58 -5.87
N THR A 158 -3.09 -2.99 -6.32
CA THR A 158 -2.18 -2.15 -7.12
C THR A 158 -2.48 -2.29 -8.63
N PRO A 159 -2.54 -1.17 -9.39
CA PRO A 159 -2.87 -1.20 -10.82
C PRO A 159 -1.93 -2.08 -11.65
N ALA A 160 -0.63 -2.09 -11.34
CA ALA A 160 0.36 -2.88 -12.07
C ALA A 160 0.12 -4.39 -11.95
N TRP A 161 -0.27 -4.85 -10.75
CA TRP A 161 -0.60 -6.26 -10.54
C TRP A 161 -1.98 -6.61 -11.09
N LYS A 162 -2.94 -5.66 -11.05
CA LYS A 162 -4.23 -5.83 -11.71
C LYS A 162 -4.07 -6.00 -13.22
N GLU A 163 -3.27 -5.18 -13.89
CA GLU A 163 -2.96 -5.32 -15.32
C GLU A 163 -2.23 -6.64 -15.63
N LEU A 164 -1.28 -7.05 -14.78
CA LEU A 164 -0.62 -8.34 -14.92
C LEU A 164 -1.60 -9.50 -14.71
N SER A 165 -2.45 -9.44 -13.69
CA SER A 165 -3.47 -10.45 -13.41
C SER A 165 -4.51 -10.51 -14.53
N ASP A 166 -4.95 -9.38 -15.07
CA ASP A 166 -5.87 -9.31 -16.21
C ASP A 166 -5.22 -9.98 -17.43
N THR A 167 -3.92 -9.75 -17.67
CA THR A 167 -3.16 -10.43 -18.72
C THR A 167 -2.98 -11.94 -18.46
N LEU A 168 -2.71 -12.34 -17.20
CA LEU A 168 -2.52 -13.73 -16.78
C LEU A 168 -3.84 -14.53 -16.76
N THR A 169 -4.98 -13.85 -16.65
CA THR A 169 -6.33 -14.44 -16.71
C THR A 169 -6.97 -14.34 -18.09
N ASP A 170 -6.39 -13.56 -19.00
CA ASP A 170 -6.78 -13.52 -20.41
C ASP A 170 -6.35 -14.81 -21.14
N LEU A 171 -7.24 -15.81 -21.10
CA LEU A 171 -7.07 -17.07 -21.81
C LEU A 171 -6.91 -16.90 -23.33
N ASN A 172 -7.45 -15.82 -23.93
CA ASN A 172 -7.30 -15.56 -25.36
C ASN A 172 -5.89 -15.09 -25.70
N TYR A 173 -5.27 -14.29 -24.83
CA TYR A 173 -3.87 -13.89 -24.98
C TYR A 173 -2.94 -15.12 -25.03
N PHE A 174 -3.08 -16.06 -24.09
CA PHE A 174 -2.28 -17.28 -24.08
C PHE A 174 -2.54 -18.20 -25.27
N LYS A 175 -3.80 -18.32 -25.69
CA LYS A 175 -4.16 -19.09 -26.88
C LYS A 175 -3.51 -18.52 -28.13
N THR A 176 -3.62 -17.21 -28.35
CA THR A 176 -3.01 -16.51 -29.49
C THR A 176 -1.48 -16.63 -29.48
N ARG A 177 -0.86 -16.52 -28.30
CA ARG A 177 0.59 -16.69 -28.16
C ARG A 177 1.04 -18.11 -28.45
N THR A 178 0.26 -19.11 -28.02
CA THR A 178 0.51 -20.52 -28.32
C THR A 178 0.40 -20.80 -29.82
N ASP A 179 -0.64 -20.28 -30.48
CA ASP A 179 -0.84 -20.44 -31.91
C ASP A 179 0.29 -19.79 -32.72
N ASN A 180 0.75 -18.61 -32.32
CA ASN A 180 1.90 -17.93 -32.94
C ASN A 180 3.21 -18.70 -32.73
N LEU A 181 3.44 -19.27 -31.54
CA LEU A 181 4.62 -20.08 -31.27
C LEU A 181 4.60 -21.38 -32.10
N ASN A 182 3.44 -22.01 -32.23
CA ASN A 182 3.26 -23.19 -33.08
C ASN A 182 3.49 -22.87 -34.56
N ALA A 183 3.05 -21.70 -35.04
CA ALA A 183 3.29 -21.24 -36.41
C ALA A 183 4.77 -20.94 -36.70
N LEU A 184 5.57 -20.71 -35.66
CA LEU A 184 7.02 -20.48 -35.75
C LEU A 184 7.83 -21.78 -35.59
N GLN A 185 7.19 -22.90 -35.23
CA GLN A 185 7.88 -24.19 -35.21
C GLN A 185 8.20 -24.61 -36.65
N PRO A 186 9.43 -25.07 -36.92
CA PRO A 186 9.76 -25.63 -38.22
C PRO A 186 8.84 -26.82 -38.47
N ASN A 187 8.12 -26.79 -39.60
CA ASN A 187 7.32 -27.94 -40.03
C ASN A 187 8.24 -29.17 -40.16
N PRO A 188 7.74 -30.37 -39.81
CA PRO A 188 8.48 -31.61 -40.00
C PRO A 188 8.83 -31.86 -41.47
#